data_AF-A0ABD5QX64-F1
#
_entry.id   AF-A0ABD5QX64-F1
#
_cell.length_a   1.000
_cell.length_b   1.000
_cell.length_c   1.000
_cell.angle_alpha   90.00
_cell.angle_beta   90.00
_cell.angle_gamma   90.00
#
_symmetry.space_group_name_H-M   'P 1'
#
loop_
_entity.id
_entity.type
_entity.pdbx_description
1 polymer ?
#
loop_
_entity_poly.entity_id
_entity_poly.type
_entity_poly.pdbx_seq_one_letter_code
_entity_poly.pdbx_strand_id
1 'polypeptide(L)' 'MSTSPMRVRGEPEIVCRSAADEESPDAEVTFFEADRDPDERTTRWITVRAADCVPREEWR' A
#
# COMPACT_ATOMS: atom_id res chain seq x y z
N MET A 1 -22.83 14.50 -24.90
CA MET A 1 -22.43 14.21 -23.50
C MET A 1 -21.75 12.87 -23.51
N SER A 2 -20.42 12.84 -23.36
CA SER A 2 -19.65 11.58 -23.35
C SER A 2 -19.56 11.12 -21.90
N THR A 3 -20.43 10.19 -21.50
CA THR A 3 -20.32 9.56 -20.19
C THR A 3 -19.11 8.63 -20.23
N SER A 4 -17.97 9.11 -19.72
CA SER A 4 -16.83 8.25 -19.43
C SER A 4 -17.33 7.05 -18.62
N PRO A 5 -16.95 5.82 -18.98
CA PRO A 5 -17.37 4.64 -18.23
C PRO A 5 -16.84 4.78 -16.81
N MET A 6 -17.76 4.81 -15.85
CA MET A 6 -17.48 4.77 -14.43
C MET A 6 -16.80 3.43 -14.17
N ARG A 7 -15.46 3.42 -14.14
CA ARG A 7 -14.70 2.23 -13.78
C ARG A 7 -15.07 1.91 -12.33
N VAL A 8 -15.95 0.94 -12.13
CA VAL A 8 -15.96 0.13 -10.91
C VAL A 8 -14.68 -0.70 -10.96
N ARG A 9 -13.53 -0.06 -10.75
CA ARG A 9 -12.34 -0.80 -10.35
C ARG A 9 -12.56 -1.03 -8.86
N GLY A 10 -12.68 -2.30 -8.47
CA GLY A 10 -12.54 -2.67 -7.07
C GLY A 10 -11.32 -1.95 -6.50
N GLU A 11 -11.45 -1.48 -5.27
CA GLU A 11 -10.36 -0.81 -4.58
C GLU A 11 -9.14 -1.73 -4.64
N PRO A 12 -7.99 -1.26 -5.16
CA PRO A 12 -6.83 -2.12 -5.31
C PRO A 12 -6.37 -2.61 -3.93
N GLU A 13 -5.96 -3.88 -3.83
CA GLU A 13 -5.42 -4.40 -2.58
C GLU A 13 -4.07 -3.73 -2.29
N ILE A 14 -4.03 -2.92 -1.23
CA ILE A 14 -2.78 -2.33 -0.73
C ILE A 14 -2.19 -3.29 0.29
N VAL A 15 -1.00 -3.80 -0.02
CA VAL A 15 -0.20 -4.65 0.86
C VAL A 15 1.01 -3.88 1.38
N CYS A 16 1.56 -4.34 2.50
CA CYS A 16 2.80 -3.81 3.06
C CYS A 16 3.91 -4.87 3.01
N ARG A 17 5.15 -4.41 2.83
CA ARG A 17 6.35 -5.23 2.95
C ARG A 17 7.39 -4.53 3.82
N SER A 18 7.91 -5.24 4.81
CA SER A 18 9.06 -4.81 5.60
C SER A 18 10.35 -4.95 4.78
N ALA A 19 11.24 -3.97 4.90
CA ALA A 19 12.61 -4.04 4.39
C ALA A 19 13.55 -4.85 5.31
N ALA A 20 13.16 -5.08 6.55
CA ALA A 20 13.91 -5.87 7.53
C ALA A 20 13.35 -7.29 7.66
N ASP A 21 14.23 -8.28 7.89
CA ASP A 21 13.88 -9.67 8.14
C ASP A 21 13.24 -9.90 9.53
N GLU A 22 13.47 -8.99 10.48
CA GLU A 22 12.92 -9.03 11.83
C GLU A 22 12.03 -7.80 12.09
N GLU A 23 10.96 -7.98 12.87
CA GLU A 23 10.09 -6.88 13.29
C GLU A 23 10.85 -5.95 14.23
N SER A 24 11.12 -4.73 13.75
CA SER A 24 11.77 -3.66 14.49
C SER A 24 10.99 -2.36 14.31
N PRO A 25 10.84 -1.53 15.35
CA PRO A 25 10.19 -0.21 15.22
C PRO A 25 10.95 0.73 14.27
N ASP A 26 12.25 0.51 14.10
CA ASP A 26 13.11 1.28 13.18
C ASP A 26 13.08 0.72 11.74
N ALA A 27 12.39 -0.39 11.49
CA ALA A 27 12.30 -0.99 10.16
C ALA A 27 11.51 -0.10 9.20
N GLU A 28 11.96 -0.04 7.95
CA GLU A 28 11.22 0.64 6.89
C GLU A 28 10.17 -0.31 6.29
N VAL A 29 8.97 0.22 6.08
CA VAL A 29 7.83 -0.50 5.52
C VAL A 29 7.34 0.23 4.27
N THR A 30 7.18 -0.51 3.18
CA THR A 30 6.67 0.01 1.91
C THR A 30 5.26 -0.50 1.63
N PHE A 31 4.36 0.41 1.27
CA PHE A 31 2.97 0.10 0.88
C PHE A 31 2.80 0.16 -0.65
N PHE A 32 2.12 -0.82 -1.23
CA PHE A 32 1.91 -0.90 -2.69
C PHE A 32 0.68 -1.72 -3.11
N GLU A 33 0.21 -1.50 -4.35
CA GLU A 33 -0.84 -2.31 -4.98
C GLU A 33 -0.27 -3.67 -5.40
N ALA A 34 -0.69 -4.77 -4.75
CA ALA A 34 -0.13 -6.11 -4.97
C ALA A 34 -0.41 -6.64 -6.38
N ASP A 35 -1.62 -6.42 -6.88
CA ASP A 35 -2.09 -6.92 -8.17
C ASP A 35 -1.61 -6.10 -9.38
N ARG A 36 -0.64 -5.20 -9.17
CA ARG A 36 -0.11 -4.35 -10.23
C ARG A 36 1.41 -4.37 -10.31
N ASP A 37 1.90 -4.45 -11.54
CA ASP A 37 3.29 -4.27 -11.87
C ASP A 37 3.80 -2.90 -11.40
N PRO A 38 5.05 -2.81 -10.92
CA PRO A 38 5.67 -1.57 -10.45
C PRO A 38 5.39 -0.33 -11.31
N ASP A 39 5.52 -0.47 -12.62
CA ASP A 39 5.37 0.61 -13.60
C ASP A 39 3.89 0.98 -13.88
N GLU A 40 2.95 0.12 -13.49
CA GLU A 40 1.51 0.28 -13.71
C GLU A 40 0.74 0.67 -12.43
N ARG A 41 1.44 0.78 -11.31
CA ARG A 41 0.88 1.24 -10.03
C ARG A 41 0.41 2.68 -10.15
N THR A 42 -0.82 2.92 -9.74
CA THR A 42 -1.42 4.26 -9.70
C THR A 42 -1.00 5.05 -8.48
N THR A 43 -0.63 4.37 -7.41
CA THR A 43 -0.15 5.00 -6.17
C THR A 43 1.38 5.01 -6.14
N ARG A 44 1.97 6.16 -5.81
CA ARG A 44 3.42 6.27 -5.55
C ARG A 44 3.77 5.42 -4.34
N TRP A 45 4.91 4.74 -4.38
CA TRP A 45 5.39 3.96 -3.24
C TRP A 45 5.61 4.89 -2.06
N ILE A 46 5.05 4.52 -0.91
CA ILE A 46 5.26 5.24 0.34
C ILE A 46 6.07 4.31 1.24
N THR A 47 7.24 4.77 1.64
CA THR A 47 8.08 4.12 2.65
C THR A 47 8.01 4.95 3.93
N VAL A 48 7.67 4.30 5.03
CA VAL A 48 7.60 4.89 6.37
C VAL A 48 8.30 4.00 7.38
N ARG A 49 8.57 4.50 8.58
CA ARG A 49 9.04 3.65 9.67
C ARG A 49 7.87 2.83 10.21
N ALA A 50 8.17 1.62 10.66
CA ALA A 50 7.18 0.75 11.29
C ALA A 50 6.52 1.43 12.50
N ALA A 51 7.29 2.21 13.28
CA ALA A 51 6.77 2.97 14.41
C ALA A 51 5.73 4.05 14.04
N ASP A 52 5.69 4.49 12.78
CA ASP A 52 4.72 5.48 12.30
C ASP A 52 3.42 4.84 11.76
N CYS A 53 3.37 3.51 11.66
CA CYS A 53 2.20 2.77 11.20
C CYS A 53 1.23 2.48 12.35
N VAL A 54 -0.07 2.53 12.07
CA VAL A 54 -1.08 2.03 13.01
C VAL A 54 -1.09 0.49 12.96
N PRO A 55 -0.94 -0.22 14.10
CA PRO A 55 -1.00 -1.68 14.15
C PRO A 55 -2.30 -2.24 13.60
N ARG A 56 -2.25 -3.38 12.92
CA ARG A 56 -3.42 -3.99 12.25
C ARG A 56 -4.59 -4.25 13.21
N GLU A 57 -4.29 -4.61 14.45
CA GLU A 57 -5.27 -4.83 15.51
C GLU A 57 -6.04 -3.57 15.93
N GLU A 58 -5.52 -2.39 15.60
CA GLU A 58 -6.15 -1.09 15.90
C GLU A 58 -6.93 -0.52 14.70
N TRP A 59 -6.96 -1.22 13.56
CA TRP A 59 -7.70 -0.77 12.38
C TRP A 59 -9.21 -0.84 12.64
N ARG A 60 -9.93 0.26 12.34
CA ARG A 60 -11.40 0.35 12.47
C ARG A 60 -12.13 -0.09 11.22
#